data_AF-A0A6V7HUZ2-F1
#
_entry.id   AF-A0A6V7HUZ2-F1
#
_cell.length_a   1.000
_cell.length_b   1.000
_cell.length_c   1.000
_cell.angle_alpha   90.00
_cell.angle_beta   90.00
_cell.angle_gamma   90.00
#
_symmetry.space_group_name_H-M   'P 1'
#
loop_
_entity.id
_entity.type
_entity.pdbx_description
1 polymer ?
#
loop_
_entity_poly.entity_id
_entity_poly.type
_entity_poly.pdbx_seq_one_letter_code
_entity_poly.pdbx_strand_id
1 'polypeptide(L)'
;SSSVGKSGGCFPGTSEVLTSSGKSKPLSSLKLGEKIASLGSNGEIVFSEVIAFLDRAPEERRQFIRLKTVSNRTLTLTPAHLVPIEPKDRKEPSGVVYAARVQIGDKILVRDDDLMLGSMLRWDSVIETKLILEEGVFAPLTREGTVVVDNVVASCYAIVNSQTLAHYAFLPLRIITSIGSALQTCKNYVWPNNEINNNEIVTRDIRPQHIHWYADKLYSLATYILPSSMLY
;
A
#
# COMPACT_ATOMS: atom_id res chain seq x y z
N SER A 1 24.05 -12.03 0.98
CA SER A 1 23.33 -11.68 -0.25
C SER A 1 22.31 -10.60 0.07
N SER A 2 22.68 -9.34 -0.15
CA SER A 2 21.84 -8.17 0.12
C SER A 2 20.87 -7.96 -1.04
N SER A 3 19.57 -8.00 -0.75
CA SER A 3 18.45 -7.71 -1.64
C SER A 3 18.41 -6.23 -2.05
N VAL A 4 19.46 -5.78 -2.75
CA VAL A 4 19.54 -4.48 -3.41
C VAL A 4 18.71 -4.59 -4.69
N GLY A 5 17.42 -4.22 -4.61
CA GLY A 5 16.53 -4.23 -5.78
C GLY A 5 15.04 -4.11 -5.48
N LYS A 6 14.58 -4.50 -4.29
CA LYS A 6 13.18 -4.28 -3.88
C LYS A 6 13.07 -2.97 -3.12
N SER A 7 12.87 -1.92 -3.88
CA SER A 7 12.87 -0.52 -3.46
C SER A 7 11.53 -0.08 -2.82
N GLY A 8 10.74 -1.04 -2.33
CA GLY A 8 9.37 -0.84 -1.83
C GLY A 8 9.27 -0.89 -0.31
N GLY A 9 8.38 -0.08 0.25
CA GLY A 9 8.12 -0.02 1.69
C GLY A 9 7.25 -1.18 2.06
N CYS A 10 7.70 -1.99 3.02
CA CYS A 10 6.98 -3.20 3.39
C CYS A 10 6.72 -3.25 4.90
N PHE A 11 5.78 -4.10 5.26
CA PHE A 11 5.41 -4.50 6.62
C PHE A 11 5.58 -6.04 6.76
N PRO A 12 5.78 -6.55 7.99
CA PRO A 12 5.81 -7.99 8.23
C PRO A 12 4.42 -8.62 8.04
N GLY A 13 4.37 -9.93 7.80
CA GLY A 13 3.09 -10.63 7.59
C GLY A 13 2.17 -10.68 8.82
N THR A 14 2.75 -10.47 10.01
CA THR A 14 2.11 -10.46 11.33
C THR A 14 1.45 -9.14 11.67
N SER A 15 1.87 -8.03 11.04
CA SER A 15 1.27 -6.72 11.25
C SER A 15 -0.21 -6.72 10.89
N GLU A 16 -1.01 -5.98 11.65
CA GLU A 16 -2.47 -5.99 11.56
C GLU A 16 -3.03 -4.74 10.88
N VAL A 17 -4.11 -4.94 10.13
CA VAL A 17 -4.91 -3.86 9.52
C VAL A 17 -6.36 -3.99 9.97
N LEU A 18 -7.01 -2.85 10.23
CA LEU A 18 -8.44 -2.82 10.51
C LEU A 18 -9.23 -2.86 9.20
N THR A 19 -10.14 -3.81 9.08
CA THR A 19 -11.02 -3.96 7.90
C THR A 19 -12.33 -3.19 8.09
N SER A 20 -13.04 -2.90 6.99
CA SER A 20 -14.34 -2.21 7.04
C SER A 20 -15.45 -2.96 7.79
N SER A 21 -15.24 -4.24 8.11
CA SER A 21 -16.14 -5.00 9.00
C SER A 21 -15.88 -4.75 10.49
N GLY A 22 -14.94 -3.86 10.83
CA GLY A 22 -14.53 -3.58 12.21
C GLY A 22 -13.61 -4.64 12.83
N LYS A 23 -13.08 -5.57 12.03
CA LYS A 23 -12.18 -6.63 12.51
C LYS A 23 -10.74 -6.34 12.11
N SER A 24 -9.81 -6.54 13.04
CA SER A 24 -8.38 -6.59 12.73
C SER A 24 -8.06 -7.89 11.97
N LYS A 25 -7.11 -7.79 11.05
CA LYS A 25 -6.65 -8.89 10.22
C LYS A 25 -5.14 -8.78 9.98
N PRO A 26 -4.36 -9.88 10.07
CA PRO A 26 -2.94 -9.84 9.73
C PRO A 26 -2.75 -9.66 8.22
N LEU A 27 -1.75 -8.87 7.83
CA LEU A 27 -1.42 -8.55 6.44
C LEU A 27 -1.18 -9.79 5.57
N SER A 28 -0.64 -10.86 6.14
CA SER A 28 -0.47 -12.15 5.46
C SER A 28 -1.76 -12.75 4.90
N SER A 29 -2.90 -12.45 5.53
CA SER A 29 -4.24 -12.93 5.14
C SER A 29 -5.09 -11.91 4.40
N LEU A 30 -4.58 -10.69 4.20
CA LEU A 30 -5.24 -9.61 3.48
C LEU A 30 -5.36 -9.96 1.99
N LYS A 31 -6.53 -9.69 1.40
CA LYS A 31 -6.81 -9.95 -0.02
C LYS A 31 -7.07 -8.66 -0.79
N LEU A 32 -6.83 -8.70 -2.10
CA LEU A 32 -7.22 -7.62 -3.01
C LEU A 32 -8.73 -7.40 -2.97
N GLY A 33 -9.16 -6.15 -3.13
CA GLY A 33 -10.56 -5.73 -3.07
C GLY A 33 -11.11 -5.54 -1.65
N GLU A 34 -10.41 -6.00 -0.61
CA GLU A 34 -10.81 -5.72 0.78
C GLU A 34 -10.57 -4.24 1.10
N LYS A 35 -11.44 -3.67 1.96
CA LYS A 35 -11.31 -2.29 2.40
C LYS A 35 -10.69 -2.22 3.79
N ILE A 36 -9.61 -1.48 3.92
CA ILE A 36 -8.84 -1.34 5.16
C ILE A 36 -8.72 0.13 5.59
N ALA A 37 -8.52 0.35 6.88
CA ALA A 37 -8.34 1.68 7.44
C ALA A 37 -7.16 2.40 6.77
N SER A 38 -7.39 3.63 6.36
CA SER A 38 -6.47 4.54 5.65
C SER A 38 -6.71 5.98 6.11
N LEU A 39 -5.77 6.87 5.84
CA LEU A 39 -5.92 8.30 6.08
C LEU A 39 -6.58 8.95 4.87
N GLY A 40 -7.75 9.56 5.08
CA GLY A 40 -8.46 10.34 4.07
C GLY A 40 -7.88 11.75 3.89
N SER A 41 -8.35 12.45 2.86
CA SER A 41 -7.87 13.80 2.51
C SER A 41 -8.14 14.87 3.56
N ASN A 42 -9.15 14.68 4.42
CA ASN A 42 -9.50 15.63 5.48
C ASN A 42 -8.83 15.29 6.81
N GLY A 43 -7.91 14.32 6.82
CA GLY A 43 -7.24 13.86 8.04
C GLY A 43 -8.11 12.95 8.91
N GLU A 44 -9.13 12.32 8.33
CA GLU A 44 -10.01 11.35 8.97
C GLU A 44 -9.61 9.90 8.63
N ILE A 45 -10.09 8.94 9.42
CA ILE A 45 -9.97 7.52 9.06
C ILE A 45 -11.07 7.15 8.06
N VAL A 46 -10.67 6.62 6.91
CA VAL A 46 -11.56 6.06 5.88
C VAL A 46 -11.22 4.59 5.60
N PHE A 47 -12.17 3.85 5.06
CA PHE A 47 -11.93 2.48 4.59
C PHE A 47 -11.68 2.46 3.09
N SER A 48 -10.41 2.25 2.70
CA SER A 48 -9.96 2.29 1.32
C SER A 48 -9.70 0.89 0.77
N GLU A 49 -10.10 0.65 -0.47
CA GLU A 49 -9.90 -0.62 -1.17
C GLU A 49 -8.42 -0.88 -1.43
N VAL A 50 -7.96 -2.10 -1.14
CA VAL A 50 -6.64 -2.61 -1.53
C VAL A 50 -6.67 -2.98 -3.00
N ILE A 51 -5.99 -2.18 -3.82
CA ILE A 51 -6.00 -2.32 -5.29
C ILE A 51 -4.82 -3.14 -5.82
N ALA A 52 -3.73 -3.23 -5.06
CA ALA A 52 -2.55 -4.02 -5.42
C ALA A 52 -1.70 -4.36 -4.18
N PHE A 53 -0.74 -5.27 -4.36
CA PHE A 53 0.42 -5.41 -3.47
C PHE A 53 1.67 -5.02 -4.28
N LEU A 54 2.41 -4.02 -3.82
CA LEU A 54 3.65 -3.54 -4.48
C LEU A 54 4.83 -4.49 -4.27
N ASP A 55 4.82 -5.24 -3.16
CA ASP A 55 5.72 -6.34 -2.85
C ASP A 55 4.92 -7.36 -2.03
N ARG A 56 5.14 -8.64 -2.31
CA ARG A 56 4.50 -9.76 -1.61
C ARG A 56 5.41 -10.98 -1.65
N ALA A 57 6.11 -11.24 -0.55
CA ALA A 57 6.96 -12.40 -0.38
C ALA A 57 6.75 -12.98 1.03
N PRO A 58 5.77 -13.90 1.21
CA PRO A 58 5.37 -14.41 2.52
C PRO A 58 6.48 -15.15 3.29
N GLU A 59 7.39 -15.82 2.57
CA GLU A 59 8.48 -16.62 3.14
C GLU A 59 9.81 -15.85 3.20
N GLU A 60 9.84 -14.61 2.70
CA GLU A 60 11.06 -13.80 2.69
C GLU A 60 11.30 -13.19 4.09
N ARG A 61 12.51 -13.35 4.62
CA ARG A 61 12.94 -12.66 5.83
C ARG A 61 13.63 -11.36 5.46
N ARG A 62 13.20 -10.26 6.07
CA ARG A 62 13.77 -8.93 5.83
C ARG A 62 14.00 -8.20 7.15
N GLN A 63 14.94 -7.27 7.11
CA GLN A 63 15.22 -6.37 8.21
C GLN A 63 14.14 -5.29 8.30
N PHE A 64 13.55 -5.13 9.47
CA PHE A 64 12.54 -4.14 9.79
C PHE A 64 13.02 -3.23 10.95
N ILE A 65 12.41 -2.05 11.03
CA ILE A 65 12.48 -1.17 12.19
C ILE A 65 11.14 -1.28 12.91
N ARG A 66 11.20 -1.48 14.22
CA ARG A 66 10.08 -1.43 15.14
C ARG A 66 10.11 -0.11 15.88
N LEU A 67 9.05 0.67 15.72
CA LEU A 67 8.84 1.96 16.37
C LEU A 67 7.78 1.75 17.46
N LYS A 68 8.14 1.94 18.73
CA LYS A 68 7.21 1.88 19.85
C LYS A 68 6.88 3.27 20.35
N THR A 69 5.60 3.52 20.59
CA THR A 69 5.11 4.82 21.07
C THR A 69 4.74 4.81 22.56
N VAL A 70 4.55 6.00 23.14
CA VAL A 70 4.11 6.17 24.54
C VAL A 70 2.79 5.45 24.82
N SER A 71 1.84 5.50 23.89
CA SER A 71 0.56 4.78 24.03
C SER A 71 0.63 3.29 23.73
N ASN A 72 1.85 2.71 23.77
CA ASN A 72 2.12 1.29 23.57
C ASN A 72 1.68 0.76 22.20
N ARG A 73 1.60 1.64 21.19
CA ARG A 73 1.46 1.23 19.78
C ARG A 73 2.81 0.87 19.22
N THR A 74 2.85 -0.12 18.34
CA THR A 74 4.10 -0.65 17.79
C THR A 74 3.97 -0.80 16.29
N LEU A 75 4.64 0.05 15.52
CA LEU A 75 4.68 -0.04 14.07
C LEU A 75 5.96 -0.74 13.62
N THR A 76 5.84 -1.81 12.84
CA THR A 76 7.00 -2.53 12.28
C THR A 76 7.03 -2.40 10.76
N LEU A 77 8.10 -1.82 10.22
CA LEU A 77 8.20 -1.50 8.79
C LEU A 77 9.65 -1.44 8.30
N THR A 78 9.87 -1.60 7.00
CA THR A 78 11.22 -1.55 6.42
C THR A 78 11.87 -0.18 6.60
N PRO A 79 13.21 -0.07 6.71
CA PRO A 79 13.92 1.20 6.90
C PRO A 79 13.56 2.32 5.90
N ALA A 80 13.26 1.96 4.64
CA ALA A 80 12.91 2.90 3.58
C ALA A 80 11.41 3.23 3.50
N HIS A 81 10.57 2.70 4.40
CA HIS A 81 9.13 3.00 4.38
C HIS A 81 8.86 4.41 4.90
N LEU A 82 7.93 5.12 4.28
CA LEU A 82 7.56 6.49 4.63
C LEU A 82 6.50 6.56 5.73
N VAL A 83 6.76 7.34 6.79
CA VAL A 83 5.91 7.55 7.97
C VAL A 83 5.61 9.04 8.16
N PRO A 84 4.35 9.44 8.37
CA PRO A 84 4.01 10.81 8.76
C PRO A 84 4.60 11.16 10.13
N ILE A 85 5.18 12.35 10.25
CA ILE A 85 5.69 12.90 11.51
C ILE A 85 5.11 14.29 11.81
N GLU A 86 4.96 14.61 13.09
CA GLU A 86 4.55 15.95 13.52
C GLU A 86 5.64 16.95 13.11
N PRO A 87 5.29 18.06 12.43
CA PRO A 87 6.27 19.06 12.04
C PRO A 87 6.84 19.74 13.28
N LYS A 88 8.18 19.90 13.32
CA LYS A 88 8.89 20.51 14.46
C LYS A 88 8.68 22.03 14.54
N ASP A 89 8.37 22.66 13.42
CA ASP A 89 7.96 24.06 13.34
C ASP A 89 6.52 24.12 12.80
N ARG A 90 5.66 24.92 13.43
CA ARG A 90 4.26 25.12 12.98
C ARG A 90 4.16 25.78 11.60
N LYS A 91 5.25 26.36 11.11
CA LYS A 91 5.34 26.93 9.76
C LYS A 91 5.60 25.88 8.68
N GLU A 92 6.02 24.68 9.07
CA GLU A 92 6.26 23.56 8.14
C GLU A 92 5.01 22.65 8.10
N PRO A 93 4.56 22.22 6.91
CA PRO A 93 3.50 21.22 6.82
C PRO A 93 3.95 19.89 7.44
N SER A 94 2.99 19.07 7.88
CA SER A 94 3.27 17.73 8.38
C SER A 94 4.13 16.96 7.38
N GLY A 95 5.32 16.56 7.83
CA GLY A 95 6.31 15.91 6.99
C GLY A 95 6.08 14.41 6.89
N VAL A 96 6.64 13.80 5.84
CA VAL A 96 6.75 12.34 5.75
C VAL A 96 8.24 12.02 5.66
N VAL A 97 8.71 11.10 6.51
CA VAL A 97 10.12 10.71 6.59
C VAL A 97 10.27 9.21 6.45
N TYR A 98 11.47 8.78 6.06
CA TYR A 98 11.83 7.36 6.11
C TYR A 98 11.83 6.86 7.56
N ALA A 99 11.36 5.64 7.77
CA ALA A 99 11.37 4.96 9.07
C ALA A 99 12.76 4.94 9.71
N ALA A 100 13.82 4.79 8.90
CA ALA A 100 15.21 4.85 9.36
C ALA A 100 15.64 6.21 9.94
N ARG A 101 14.89 7.28 9.65
CA ARG A 101 15.15 8.64 10.14
C ARG A 101 14.30 9.02 11.33
N VAL A 102 13.33 8.19 11.72
CA VAL A 102 12.52 8.42 12.91
C VAL A 102 13.39 8.25 14.15
N GLN A 103 13.39 9.26 15.01
CA GLN A 103 14.16 9.29 16.26
C GLN A 103 13.24 9.20 17.47
N ILE A 104 13.81 8.79 18.62
CA ILE A 104 13.13 8.89 19.91
C ILE A 104 12.75 10.36 20.14
N GLY A 105 11.50 10.58 20.55
CA GLY A 105 10.93 11.92 20.74
C GLY A 105 10.22 12.50 19.52
N ASP A 106 10.47 11.98 18.31
CA ASP A 106 9.61 12.30 17.16
C ASP A 106 8.20 11.75 17.42
N LYS A 107 7.19 12.42 16.87
CA LYS A 107 5.80 12.00 17.01
C LYS A 107 5.27 11.47 15.68
N ILE A 108 4.63 10.30 15.75
CA ILE A 108 3.99 9.64 14.61
C ILE A 108 2.48 9.62 14.80
N LEU A 109 1.74 9.53 13.70
CA LEU A 109 0.28 9.62 13.72
C LEU A 109 -0.35 8.27 14.08
N VAL A 110 -1.01 8.20 15.22
CA VAL A 110 -1.68 7.00 15.73
C VAL A 110 -3.19 7.15 15.70
N ARG A 111 -3.88 6.02 15.49
CA ARG A 111 -5.32 5.89 15.63
C ARG A 111 -5.63 5.44 17.06
N ASP A 112 -6.47 6.20 17.76
CA ASP A 112 -7.00 5.76 19.04
C ASP A 112 -8.29 4.96 18.84
N ASP A 113 -8.44 3.92 19.67
CA ASP A 113 -9.55 2.98 19.64
C ASP A 113 -10.62 3.32 20.69
N ASP A 114 -10.64 4.55 21.19
CA ASP A 114 -11.61 4.95 22.20
C ASP A 114 -13.02 5.05 21.58
N LEU A 115 -13.83 4.03 21.89
CA LEU A 115 -15.18 3.80 21.37
C LEU A 115 -16.17 4.93 21.72
N MET A 116 -15.81 5.84 22.62
CA MET A 116 -16.68 6.93 23.09
C MET A 116 -16.59 8.21 22.25
N LEU A 117 -15.49 8.46 21.51
CA LEU A 117 -15.27 9.70 20.76
C LEU A 117 -15.16 9.53 19.24
N GLY A 118 -15.35 8.31 18.74
CA GLY A 118 -15.01 7.96 17.36
C GLY A 118 -13.49 7.77 17.20
N SER A 119 -13.06 7.13 16.12
CA SER A 119 -11.63 6.90 15.86
C SER A 119 -10.90 8.23 15.63
N MET A 120 -10.32 8.79 16.69
CA MET A 120 -9.52 10.00 16.63
C MET A 120 -8.07 9.66 16.25
N LEU A 121 -7.52 10.46 15.34
CA LEU A 121 -6.09 10.47 15.07
C LEU A 121 -5.40 11.46 16.00
N ARG A 122 -4.24 11.08 16.51
CA ARG A 122 -3.38 11.98 17.30
C ARG A 122 -1.91 11.70 17.08
N TRP A 123 -1.09 12.70 17.34
CA TRP A 123 0.36 12.56 17.36
C TRP A 123 0.80 11.88 18.66
N ASP A 124 1.63 10.85 18.56
CA ASP A 124 2.15 10.10 19.70
C ASP A 124 3.67 9.95 19.62
N SER A 125 4.34 10.18 20.74
CA SER A 125 5.81 10.21 20.79
C SER A 125 6.39 8.81 20.70
N VAL A 126 7.44 8.66 19.89
CA VAL A 126 8.25 7.44 19.79
C VAL A 126 9.18 7.38 21.00
N ILE A 127 9.17 6.25 21.71
CA ILE A 127 10.01 5.98 22.89
C ILE A 127 11.07 4.92 22.65
N GLU A 128 10.91 4.10 21.60
CA GLU A 128 11.85 3.05 21.25
C GLU A 128 11.92 2.90 19.73
N THR A 129 13.14 2.76 19.23
CA THR A 129 13.42 2.34 17.86
C THR A 129 14.32 1.12 17.89
N LYS A 130 13.89 0.02 17.29
CA LYS A 130 14.63 -1.25 17.32
C LYS A 130 14.69 -1.89 15.95
N LEU A 131 15.89 -2.34 15.57
CA LEU A 131 16.07 -3.12 14.37
C LEU A 131 15.82 -4.60 14.65
N ILE A 132 15.00 -5.23 13.81
CA ILE A 132 14.61 -6.64 13.96
C ILE A 132 14.60 -7.35 12.61
N LEU A 133 14.60 -8.69 12.64
CA LEU A 133 14.49 -9.54 11.46
C LEU A 133 13.20 -10.34 11.56
N GLU A 134 12.24 -10.09 10.68
CA GLU A 134 10.95 -10.79 10.64
C GLU A 134 10.70 -11.41 9.27
N GLU A 135 9.78 -12.36 9.24
CA GLU A 135 9.35 -13.07 8.03
C GLU A 135 8.05 -12.46 7.47
N GLY A 136 7.94 -12.51 6.15
CA GLY A 136 6.81 -11.98 5.42
C GLY A 136 7.05 -10.53 5.03
N VAL A 137 6.94 -10.27 3.74
CA VAL A 137 7.10 -8.93 3.17
C VAL A 137 5.82 -8.59 2.43
N PHE A 138 5.08 -7.60 2.93
CA PHE A 138 3.81 -7.16 2.36
C PHE A 138 3.77 -5.64 2.21
N ALA A 139 3.41 -5.17 1.02
CA ALA A 139 3.24 -3.74 0.73
C ALA A 139 1.87 -3.50 0.07
N PRO A 140 0.78 -3.43 0.84
CA PRO A 140 -0.54 -3.16 0.27
C PRO A 140 -0.63 -1.73 -0.26
N LEU A 141 -1.21 -1.59 -1.46
CA LEU A 141 -1.55 -0.30 -2.05
C LEU A 141 -3.06 -0.10 -1.95
N THR A 142 -3.46 0.94 -1.23
CA THR A 142 -4.85 1.40 -1.15
C THR A 142 -5.14 2.46 -2.21
N ARG A 143 -6.42 2.78 -2.43
CA ARG A 143 -6.79 3.92 -3.30
C ARG A 143 -6.32 5.26 -2.74
N GLU A 144 -6.33 5.42 -1.42
CA GLU A 144 -5.83 6.65 -0.74
C GLU A 144 -4.30 6.78 -0.84
N GLY A 145 -3.56 5.68 -1.03
CA GLY A 145 -2.10 5.70 -0.99
C GLY A 145 -1.52 5.80 0.42
N THR A 146 -2.36 5.63 1.44
CA THR A 146 -1.99 5.52 2.85
C THR A 146 -2.62 4.25 3.44
N VAL A 147 -2.10 3.78 4.57
CA VAL A 147 -2.61 2.60 5.26
C VAL A 147 -2.42 2.77 6.77
N VAL A 148 -3.37 2.26 7.55
CA VAL A 148 -3.23 2.15 9.00
C VAL A 148 -2.84 0.72 9.35
N VAL A 149 -1.63 0.55 9.87
CA VAL A 149 -1.04 -0.74 10.27
C VAL A 149 -0.69 -0.66 11.75
N ASP A 150 -1.08 -1.67 12.53
CA ASP A 150 -0.84 -1.73 13.97
C ASP A 150 -1.31 -0.45 14.72
N ASN A 151 -2.41 0.14 14.24
CA ASN A 151 -2.98 1.41 14.71
C ASN A 151 -2.10 2.65 14.48
N VAL A 152 -1.16 2.60 13.55
CA VAL A 152 -0.30 3.72 13.16
C VAL A 152 -0.44 3.99 11.66
N VAL A 153 -0.52 5.26 11.28
CA VAL A 153 -0.61 5.67 9.88
C VAL A 153 0.75 5.56 9.21
N ALA A 154 0.77 4.98 8.00
CA ALA A 154 1.93 4.92 7.13
C ALA A 154 1.52 5.25 5.68
N SER A 155 2.50 5.65 4.87
CA SER A 155 2.30 5.72 3.42
C SER A 155 2.30 4.32 2.81
N CYS A 156 1.65 4.12 1.67
CA CYS A 156 1.84 2.89 0.88
C CYS A 156 3.16 2.89 0.08
N TYR A 157 3.94 3.98 0.11
CA TYR A 157 5.11 4.19 -0.73
C TYR A 157 6.42 4.22 0.08
N ALA A 158 7.54 3.90 -0.59
CA ALA A 158 8.89 4.03 -0.01
C ALA A 158 9.88 4.82 -0.85
N ILE A 159 9.58 5.17 -2.09
CA ILE A 159 10.48 5.95 -2.93
C ILE A 159 9.62 6.84 -3.78
N VAL A 160 9.40 8.07 -3.32
CA VAL A 160 9.98 9.30 -3.87
C VAL A 160 9.81 10.39 -2.79
N ASN A 161 10.80 11.25 -2.59
CA ASN A 161 10.76 12.40 -1.66
C ASN A 161 9.83 13.54 -2.15
N SER A 162 8.68 13.17 -2.73
CA SER A 162 7.59 14.06 -3.12
C SER A 162 6.34 13.19 -3.31
N GLN A 163 5.33 13.37 -2.45
CA GLN A 163 4.03 12.70 -2.56
C GLN A 163 3.39 12.90 -3.95
N THR A 164 3.75 13.97 -4.64
CA THR A 164 3.29 14.30 -5.98
C THR A 164 3.84 13.34 -7.04
N LEU A 165 5.12 12.93 -6.95
CA LEU A 165 5.72 12.04 -7.96
C LEU A 165 5.22 10.60 -7.86
N ALA A 166 5.01 10.10 -6.63
CA ALA A 166 4.46 8.76 -6.38
C ALA A 166 3.02 8.63 -6.91
N HIS A 167 2.22 9.69 -6.83
CA HIS A 167 0.89 9.73 -7.43
C HIS A 167 0.90 9.68 -8.96
N TYR A 168 1.85 10.35 -9.62
CA TYR A 168 1.98 10.30 -11.08
C TYR A 168 2.52 8.97 -11.59
N ALA A 169 3.48 8.35 -10.89
CA ALA A 169 4.08 7.08 -11.32
C ALA A 169 3.07 5.92 -11.36
N PHE A 170 2.06 5.93 -10.49
CA PHE A 170 1.02 4.88 -10.42
C PHE A 170 -0.35 5.33 -10.97
N LEU A 171 -0.44 6.54 -11.55
CA LEU A 171 -1.62 7.04 -12.25
C LEU A 171 -2.10 6.07 -13.36
N PRO A 172 -1.21 5.45 -14.17
CA PRO A 172 -1.64 4.50 -15.20
C PRO A 172 -2.35 3.28 -14.62
N LEU A 173 -1.85 2.72 -13.51
CA LEU A 173 -2.47 1.58 -12.82
C LEU A 173 -3.83 1.94 -12.23
N ARG A 174 -3.98 3.14 -11.62
CA ARG A 174 -5.25 3.63 -11.08
C ARG A 174 -6.30 3.86 -12.18
N ILE A 175 -5.89 4.29 -13.36
CA ILE A 175 -6.77 4.50 -14.52
C ILE A 175 -7.21 3.15 -15.11
N ILE A 176 -6.30 2.18 -15.27
CA ILE A 176 -6.60 0.85 -15.83
C ILE A 176 -7.57 0.07 -14.92
N THR A 177 -7.39 0.11 -13.60
CA THR A 177 -8.31 -0.56 -12.67
C THR A 177 -9.68 0.11 -12.60
N SER A 178 -9.75 1.42 -12.80
CA SER A 178 -11.03 2.17 -12.78
C SER A 178 -11.81 2.01 -14.09
N ILE A 179 -11.11 1.82 -15.23
CA ILE A 179 -11.74 1.48 -16.51
C ILE A 179 -12.17 0.00 -16.54
N GLY A 180 -11.41 -0.91 -15.91
CA GLY A 180 -11.79 -2.32 -15.81
C GLY A 180 -13.12 -2.53 -15.06
N SER A 181 -13.33 -1.82 -13.94
CA SER A 181 -14.60 -1.86 -13.20
C SER A 181 -15.73 -1.09 -13.89
N ALA A 182 -15.42 0.00 -14.61
CA ALA A 182 -16.40 0.71 -15.44
C ALA A 182 -16.86 -0.13 -16.65
N LEU A 183 -15.94 -0.85 -17.32
CA LEU A 183 -16.29 -1.76 -18.42
C LEU A 183 -17.06 -2.98 -17.94
N GLN A 184 -16.78 -3.53 -16.75
CA GLN A 184 -17.60 -4.62 -16.20
C GLN A 184 -19.01 -4.14 -15.85
N THR A 185 -19.14 -2.92 -15.30
CA THR A 185 -20.45 -2.29 -15.04
C THR A 185 -21.20 -2.01 -16.34
N CYS A 186 -20.55 -1.47 -17.37
CA CYS A 186 -21.17 -1.26 -18.68
C CYS A 186 -21.48 -2.57 -19.41
N LYS A 187 -20.66 -3.61 -19.28
CA LYS A 187 -20.94 -4.93 -19.88
C LYS A 187 -22.18 -5.57 -19.26
N ASN A 188 -22.37 -5.44 -17.95
CA ASN A 188 -23.57 -5.91 -17.25
C ASN A 188 -24.81 -5.03 -17.51
N TYR A 189 -24.62 -3.77 -17.92
CA TYR A 189 -25.69 -2.84 -18.30
C TYR A 189 -26.11 -2.98 -19.77
N VAL A 190 -25.17 -3.29 -20.66
CA VAL A 190 -25.39 -3.43 -22.12
C VAL A 190 -25.79 -4.86 -22.50
N TRP A 191 -25.35 -5.88 -21.74
CA TRP A 191 -25.75 -7.28 -21.91
C TRP A 191 -26.14 -7.90 -20.56
N PRO A 192 -27.42 -7.80 -20.13
CA PRO A 192 -27.90 -8.60 -19.01
C PRO A 192 -27.90 -10.08 -19.43
N ASN A 193 -27.26 -10.93 -18.63
CA ASN A 193 -27.22 -12.38 -18.87
C ASN A 193 -28.64 -12.95 -18.91
N ASN A 194 -29.07 -13.47 -20.06
CA ASN A 194 -30.18 -14.42 -20.11
C ASN A 194 -29.62 -15.82 -19.81
N GLU A 195 -30.16 -16.46 -18.78
CA GLU A 195 -29.88 -17.85 -18.47
C GLU A 195 -30.31 -18.75 -19.64
N ILE A 196 -29.36 -19.54 -20.16
CA ILE A 196 -29.68 -20.70 -20.99
C ILE A 196 -28.77 -21.85 -20.54
N ASN A 197 -29.40 -22.88 -19.97
CA ASN A 197 -28.86 -24.21 -19.74
C ASN A 197 -28.35 -24.82 -21.05
N ASN A 198 -27.22 -25.56 -21.02
CA ASN A 198 -27.11 -26.91 -21.61
C ASN A 198 -25.72 -27.53 -21.37
N ASN A 199 -25.75 -28.86 -21.24
CA ASN A 199 -24.64 -29.78 -20.95
C ASN A 199 -23.76 -30.08 -22.19
N GLU A 200 -22.58 -30.66 -21.89
CA GLU A 200 -21.71 -31.57 -22.67
C GLU A 200 -20.36 -31.10 -23.29
N ILE A 201 -19.29 -31.50 -22.56
CA ILE A 201 -17.96 -32.11 -22.85
C ILE A 201 -17.22 -32.02 -24.24
N VAL A 202 -15.89 -31.78 -24.13
CA VAL A 202 -14.71 -32.38 -24.85
C VAL A 202 -13.81 -31.47 -25.75
N THR A 203 -12.60 -31.21 -25.21
CA THR A 203 -11.22 -31.01 -25.75
C THR A 203 -10.92 -30.21 -27.04
N ARG A 204 -9.98 -29.25 -26.95
CA ARG A 204 -8.55 -29.41 -27.34
C ARG A 204 -7.74 -28.14 -27.07
N ASP A 205 -6.46 -28.38 -26.81
CA ASP A 205 -5.39 -27.49 -26.36
C ASP A 205 -4.69 -26.80 -27.54
N ILE A 206 -4.54 -25.45 -27.52
CA ILE A 206 -3.45 -24.68 -28.18
C ILE A 206 -3.26 -23.34 -27.42
N ARG A 207 -2.09 -23.13 -26.81
CA ARG A 207 -1.50 -21.81 -26.50
C ARG A 207 -0.32 -21.56 -27.47
N PRO A 208 0.29 -20.37 -27.54
CA PRO A 208 -0.22 -18.98 -27.44
C PRO A 208 0.39 -18.04 -28.51
N GLN A 209 -0.26 -16.92 -28.83
CA GLN A 209 0.32 -15.66 -29.41
C GLN A 209 -0.88 -14.72 -29.57
N HIS A 210 -0.97 -13.57 -28.90
CA HIS A 210 -0.17 -12.39 -29.13
C HIS A 210 0.08 -11.64 -27.82
N ILE A 211 1.34 -11.30 -27.56
CA ILE A 211 1.68 -10.23 -26.63
C ILE A 211 1.05 -8.96 -27.20
N HIS A 212 0.12 -8.40 -26.42
CA HIS A 212 -0.77 -7.31 -26.80
C HIS A 212 0.08 -6.10 -27.23
N TRP A 213 -0.33 -5.40 -28.30
CA TRP A 213 0.20 -4.11 -28.79
C TRP A 213 0.52 -3.06 -27.70
N TYR A 214 -0.09 -3.25 -26.54
CA TYR A 214 0.04 -2.47 -25.32
C TYR A 214 1.44 -2.59 -24.66
N ALA A 215 2.10 -3.75 -24.73
CA ALA A 215 3.44 -3.94 -24.16
C ALA A 215 4.51 -3.18 -24.96
N ASP A 216 4.40 -3.15 -26.29
CA ASP A 216 5.28 -2.38 -27.18
C ASP A 216 5.11 -0.86 -26.98
N LYS A 217 3.87 -0.40 -26.77
CA LYS A 217 3.59 1.00 -26.46
C LYS A 217 4.12 1.42 -25.09
N LEU A 218 4.14 0.52 -24.11
CA LEU A 218 4.73 0.76 -22.79
C LEU A 218 6.25 0.86 -22.85
N TYR A 219 6.93 0.03 -23.64
CA TYR A 219 8.38 0.11 -23.85
C TYR A 219 8.78 1.43 -24.52
N SER A 220 8.01 1.87 -25.51
CA SER A 220 8.19 3.16 -26.19
C SER A 220 8.00 4.37 -25.27
N LEU A 221 7.12 4.28 -24.27
CA LEU A 221 6.88 5.36 -23.30
C LEU A 221 7.92 5.37 -22.18
N ALA A 222 8.41 4.20 -21.76
CA ALA A 222 9.49 4.07 -20.78
C ALA A 222 10.79 4.73 -21.29
N THR A 223 11.13 4.57 -22.57
CA THR A 223 12.29 5.24 -23.19
C THR A 223 12.16 6.76 -23.31
N TYR A 224 10.94 7.31 -23.20
CA TYR A 224 10.70 8.76 -23.25
C TYR A 224 10.80 9.42 -21.87
N ILE A 225 10.58 8.65 -20.79
CA ILE A 225 10.55 9.13 -19.41
C ILE A 225 11.87 8.86 -18.67
N LEU A 226 12.66 7.90 -19.14
CA LEU A 226 13.96 7.55 -18.55
C LEU A 226 15.08 8.45 -19.12
N PRO A 227 15.91 9.11 -18.28
CA PRO A 227 17.11 9.78 -18.74
C PRO A 227 18.06 8.78 -19.40
N SER A 228 18.75 9.20 -20.46
CA SER A 228 19.64 8.36 -21.29
C SER A 228 20.84 7.75 -20.55
N SER A 229 20.97 7.96 -19.23
CA SER A 229 22.03 7.42 -18.38
C SER A 229 21.69 6.10 -17.68
N MET A 230 20.49 5.54 -17.90
CA MET A 230 20.05 4.28 -17.30
C MET A 230 19.65 3.19 -18.31
N LEU A 231 19.96 3.37 -19.59
CA LEU A 231 19.79 2.35 -20.62
C LEU A 231 21.17 1.88 -21.12
N TYR A 232 21.79 0.99 -20.34
CA TYR A 232 22.77 -0.03 -20.76
C TYR A 232 22.74 -1.19 -19.77
#